data_AF-A0AB35WN53-F1
#
_entry.id   AF-A0AB35WN53-F1
#
_cell.length_a   1.000
_cell.length_b   1.000
_cell.length_c   1.000
_cell.angle_alpha   90.00
_cell.angle_beta   90.00
_cell.angle_gamma   90.00
#
_symmetry.space_group_name_H-M   'P 1'
#
loop_
_entity.id
_entity.type
_entity.pdbx_description
1 polymer ?
#
loop_
_entity_poly.entity_id
_entity_poly.type
_entity_poly.pdbx_seq_one_letter_code
_entity_poly.pdbx_strand_id
1 'polypeptide(L)'
;MTLTFKTVYHRIIVRQFPYGPTTTLSSMDAPVDAVADHFANVLFLIGAPREHSSLDTNRVVTFYVDSEPMKRNLSENEVQVLYDAGGPLKETFVQWAMSLVEFMRLMLFRLGMVSVDFADLLTVIHFSSSKRFRFEKIPYDDHATVPYDKHTGAGYRTLYSCVAGPVDLSLAHYSDLQSTLELHNPGCIMIKTAMTIAEYDPPMMMLLGEPINT
;
A
#
# COMPACT_ATOMS: atom_id res chain seq x y z
N MET A 1 -37.93 0.72 -7.82
CA MET A 1 -36.56 0.38 -8.28
C MET A 1 -35.70 0.27 -7.04
N THR A 2 -35.43 -0.95 -6.57
CA THR A 2 -34.70 -1.19 -5.33
C THR A 2 -33.22 -1.18 -5.67
N LEU A 3 -32.47 -0.17 -5.18
CA LEU A 3 -31.01 -0.18 -5.26
C LEU A 3 -30.49 -1.26 -4.31
N THR A 4 -30.25 -2.46 -4.83
CA THR A 4 -29.46 -3.47 -4.12
C THR A 4 -28.01 -3.01 -4.13
N PHE A 5 -27.56 -2.44 -3.02
CA PHE A 5 -26.13 -2.26 -2.75
C PHE A 5 -25.52 -3.66 -2.66
N LYS A 6 -24.75 -4.05 -3.68
CA LYS A 6 -23.91 -5.25 -3.59
C LYS A 6 -22.71 -4.91 -2.73
N THR A 7 -22.58 -5.54 -1.56
CA THR A 7 -21.37 -5.46 -0.75
C THR A 7 -20.20 -5.99 -1.57
N VAL A 8 -19.14 -5.20 -1.71
CA VAL A 8 -17.91 -5.62 -2.37
C VAL A 8 -16.90 -6.00 -1.30
N TYR A 9 -16.45 -7.24 -1.33
CA TYR A 9 -15.43 -7.74 -0.42
C TYR A 9 -14.05 -7.63 -1.05
N HIS A 10 -13.02 -7.43 -0.22
CA HIS A 10 -11.65 -7.25 -0.70
C HIS A 10 -10.84 -8.50 -0.43
N ARG A 11 -9.97 -8.84 -1.39
CA ARG A 11 -8.98 -9.90 -1.22
C ARG A 11 -7.61 -9.41 -1.64
N ILE A 12 -6.61 -9.84 -0.90
CA ILE A 12 -5.20 -9.67 -1.26
C ILE A 12 -4.67 -11.06 -1.61
N ILE A 13 -4.24 -11.21 -2.86
CA ILE A 13 -3.64 -12.44 -3.37
C ILE A 13 -2.15 -12.17 -3.52
N VAL A 14 -1.31 -13.01 -2.93
CA VAL A 14 0.15 -12.89 -2.97
C VAL A 14 0.71 -14.11 -3.68
N ARG A 15 1.48 -13.88 -4.74
CA ARG A 15 2.24 -14.92 -5.45
C ARG A 15 3.72 -14.58 -5.39
N GLN A 16 4.51 -15.50 -4.85
CA GLN A 16 5.95 -15.37 -4.72
C GLN A 16 6.66 -16.26 -5.74
N PHE A 17 7.60 -15.69 -6.49
CA PHE A 17 8.36 -16.41 -7.52
C PHE A 17 9.80 -16.69 -7.09
N PRO A 18 10.48 -17.70 -7.66
CA PRO A 18 9.94 -18.69 -8.63
C PRO A 18 9.18 -19.86 -8.00
N TYR A 19 9.31 -20.11 -6.69
CA TYR A 19 8.75 -21.30 -6.01
C TYR A 19 8.01 -21.00 -4.71
N GLY A 20 7.48 -19.79 -4.56
CA GLY A 20 6.78 -19.41 -3.33
C GLY A 20 5.29 -19.79 -3.35
N PRO A 21 4.66 -19.91 -2.17
CA PRO A 21 3.24 -20.23 -2.08
C PRO A 21 2.39 -19.10 -2.66
N THR A 22 1.17 -19.46 -3.11
CA THR A 22 0.10 -18.48 -3.30
C THR A 22 -0.68 -18.35 -2.02
N THR A 23 -0.71 -17.15 -1.44
CA THR A 23 -1.47 -16.85 -0.22
C THR A 23 -2.64 -15.95 -0.58
N THR A 24 -3.82 -16.23 -0.04
CA THR A 24 -5.00 -15.36 -0.17
C THR A 24 -5.42 -14.87 1.21
N LEU A 25 -5.55 -13.57 1.34
CA LEU A 25 -6.06 -12.89 2.53
C LEU A 25 -7.41 -12.27 2.17
N SER A 26 -8.42 -12.45 3.02
CA SER A 26 -9.76 -11.90 2.85
C SER A 26 -10.08 -10.93 3.98
N SER A 27 -10.92 -9.92 3.71
CA SER A 27 -11.42 -9.03 4.77
C SER A 27 -12.16 -9.83 5.85
N MET A 28 -12.11 -9.39 7.11
CA MET A 28 -12.64 -10.17 8.25
C MET A 28 -14.15 -10.40 8.19
N ASP A 29 -14.87 -9.54 7.48
CA ASP A 29 -16.30 -9.57 7.24
C ASP A 29 -16.69 -10.27 5.92
N ALA A 30 -15.70 -10.76 5.16
CA ALA A 30 -15.97 -11.47 3.91
C ALA A 30 -16.72 -12.77 4.21
N PRO A 31 -17.89 -13.01 3.57
CA PRO A 31 -18.59 -14.26 3.70
C PRO A 31 -17.75 -15.34 3.02
N VAL A 32 -18.01 -16.59 3.43
CA VAL A 32 -17.34 -17.76 2.84
C VAL A 32 -17.46 -17.69 1.32
N ASP A 33 -16.36 -18.00 0.63
CA ASP A 33 -16.17 -17.89 -0.83
C ASP A 33 -17.34 -18.39 -1.70
N ALA A 34 -18.13 -19.34 -1.18
CA ALA A 34 -19.32 -19.90 -1.84
C ALA A 34 -20.53 -18.95 -1.90
N VAL A 35 -20.50 -17.81 -1.18
CA VAL A 35 -21.64 -16.89 -1.01
C VAL A 35 -21.34 -15.48 -1.56
N ALA A 36 -20.07 -15.12 -1.74
CA ALA A 36 -19.69 -13.81 -2.28
C ALA A 36 -19.66 -13.83 -3.81
N ASP A 37 -20.60 -13.11 -4.42
CA ASP A 37 -20.66 -13.00 -5.89
C ASP A 37 -19.55 -12.10 -6.49
N HIS A 38 -18.94 -11.19 -5.71
CA HIS A 38 -18.01 -10.18 -6.23
C HIS A 38 -16.89 -9.85 -5.22
N PHE A 39 -15.63 -10.07 -5.62
CA PHE A 39 -14.44 -9.63 -4.87
C PHE A 39 -13.64 -8.61 -5.67
N ALA A 40 -13.23 -7.53 -5.01
CA ALA A 40 -12.15 -6.66 -5.48
C ALA A 40 -10.81 -7.31 -5.10
N ASN A 41 -10.19 -8.00 -6.06
CA ASN A 41 -8.90 -8.66 -5.83
C ASN A 41 -7.73 -7.70 -6.11
N VAL A 42 -6.85 -7.56 -5.13
CA VAL A 42 -5.54 -6.92 -5.23
C VAL A 42 -4.48 -8.01 -5.30
N LEU A 43 -3.70 -8.02 -6.38
CA LEU A 43 -2.70 -9.06 -6.64
C LEU A 43 -1.29 -8.53 -6.42
N PHE A 44 -0.51 -9.22 -5.60
CA PHE A 44 0.93 -9.01 -5.42
C PHE A 44 1.71 -10.10 -6.13
N LEU A 45 2.58 -9.69 -7.05
CA LEU A 45 3.50 -10.55 -7.79
C LEU A 45 4.92 -10.24 -7.34
N ILE A 46 5.42 -10.99 -6.35
CA ILE A 46 6.71 -10.75 -5.72
C ILE A 46 7.80 -11.52 -6.48
N GLY A 47 8.77 -10.79 -7.04
CA GLY A 47 9.90 -11.36 -7.78
C GLY A 47 9.51 -12.02 -9.10
N ALA A 48 8.38 -11.63 -9.69
CA ALA A 48 7.88 -12.28 -10.91
C ALA A 48 8.82 -12.08 -12.10
N PRO A 49 8.98 -13.07 -12.99
CA PRO A 49 9.73 -12.91 -14.23
C PRO A 49 9.25 -11.70 -15.05
N ARG A 50 10.14 -11.13 -15.85
CA ARG A 50 9.85 -9.89 -16.60
C ARG A 50 8.69 -10.06 -17.57
N GLU A 51 8.65 -11.21 -18.23
CA GLU A 51 7.64 -11.62 -19.19
C GLU A 51 6.36 -12.15 -18.54
N HIS A 52 6.31 -12.26 -17.21
CA HIS A 52 5.11 -12.70 -16.52
C HIS A 52 4.04 -11.62 -16.67
N SER A 53 3.11 -11.86 -17.60
CA SER A 53 1.87 -11.12 -17.65
C SER A 53 0.91 -11.73 -16.66
N SER A 54 0.40 -10.89 -15.78
CA SER A 54 -0.76 -11.20 -15.00
C SER A 54 -1.90 -11.50 -16.00
N LEU A 55 -2.49 -12.72 -16.03
CA LEU A 55 -3.64 -13.08 -16.92
C LEU A 55 -4.98 -13.29 -16.20
N ASP A 56 -5.04 -13.12 -14.87
CA ASP A 56 -6.28 -13.21 -14.10
C ASP A 56 -7.24 -12.07 -14.46
N THR A 57 -8.39 -12.43 -15.05
CA THR A 57 -9.45 -11.50 -15.43
C THR A 57 -10.28 -10.99 -14.25
N ASN A 58 -10.12 -11.59 -13.07
CA ASN A 58 -10.92 -11.28 -11.88
C ASN A 58 -10.27 -10.28 -10.92
N ARG A 59 -9.13 -9.67 -11.28
CA ARG A 59 -8.44 -8.72 -10.41
C ARG A 59 -8.65 -7.28 -10.82
N VAL A 60 -8.62 -6.41 -9.83
CA VAL A 60 -8.84 -4.98 -10.02
C VAL A 60 -7.53 -4.21 -10.04
N VAL A 61 -6.54 -4.61 -9.22
CA VAL A 61 -5.21 -3.99 -9.15
C VAL A 61 -4.12 -5.05 -9.09
N THR A 62 -2.98 -4.82 -9.76
CA THR A 62 -1.77 -5.68 -9.63
C THR A 62 -0.55 -4.85 -9.26
N PHE A 63 0.14 -5.28 -8.21
CA PHE A 63 1.45 -4.80 -7.80
C PHE A 63 2.51 -5.81 -8.24
N TYR A 64 3.35 -5.41 -9.19
CA TYR A 64 4.60 -6.10 -9.46
C TYR A 64 5.66 -5.59 -8.49
N VAL A 65 6.15 -6.47 -7.62
CA VAL A 65 7.13 -6.11 -6.59
C VAL A 65 8.48 -6.69 -7.02
N ASP A 66 9.40 -5.80 -7.40
CA ASP A 66 10.66 -6.16 -8.03
C ASP A 66 11.84 -5.91 -7.11
N SER A 67 12.79 -6.85 -7.07
CA SER A 67 14.05 -6.70 -6.34
C SER A 67 15.06 -5.84 -7.09
N GLU A 68 14.92 -5.73 -8.42
CA GLU A 68 15.86 -5.03 -9.30
C GLU A 68 15.13 -4.15 -10.32
N PRO A 69 15.73 -3.03 -10.78
CA PRO A 69 15.12 -2.17 -11.77
C PRO A 69 14.87 -2.91 -13.09
N MET A 70 13.60 -3.01 -13.51
CA MET A 70 13.24 -3.58 -14.80
C MET A 70 12.12 -2.82 -15.48
N LYS A 71 12.06 -2.88 -16.81
CA LYS A 71 10.95 -2.30 -17.58
C LYS A 71 9.82 -3.33 -17.70
N ARG A 72 8.65 -2.97 -17.17
CA ARG A 72 7.38 -3.69 -17.33
C ARG A 72 6.44 -2.93 -18.25
N ASN A 73 5.66 -3.67 -19.04
CA ASN A 73 4.57 -3.11 -19.83
C ASN A 73 3.31 -3.15 -18.96
N LEU A 74 3.03 -2.06 -18.25
CA LEU A 74 1.96 -1.98 -17.25
C LEU A 74 0.65 -1.45 -17.86
N SER A 75 -0.43 -2.20 -17.69
CA SER A 75 -1.80 -1.74 -18.01
C SER A 75 -2.33 -0.76 -16.95
N GLU A 76 -3.55 -0.23 -17.13
CA GLU A 76 -4.12 0.88 -16.32
C GLU A 76 -3.99 0.69 -14.81
N ASN A 77 -4.40 -0.46 -14.29
CA ASN A 77 -4.40 -0.77 -12.85
C ASN A 77 -3.23 -1.64 -12.41
N GLU A 78 -2.14 -1.61 -13.16
CA GLU A 78 -0.90 -2.32 -12.81
C GLU A 78 0.16 -1.32 -12.43
N VAL A 79 0.81 -1.56 -11.30
CA VAL A 79 1.92 -0.73 -10.82
C VAL A 79 3.13 -1.59 -10.54
N GLN A 80 4.30 -0.99 -10.66
CA GLN A 80 5.57 -1.59 -10.29
C GLN A 80 6.07 -0.93 -9.01
N VAL A 81 6.40 -1.72 -8.00
CA VAL A 81 7.06 -1.26 -6.78
C VAL A 81 8.47 -1.82 -6.76
N LEU A 82 9.46 -0.95 -6.72
CA LEU A 82 10.87 -1.34 -6.71
C LEU A 82 11.38 -1.38 -5.27
N TYR A 83 12.07 -2.47 -4.93
CA TYR A 83 12.74 -2.65 -3.65
C TYR A 83 13.80 -1.58 -3.43
N ASP A 84 13.76 -0.98 -2.24
CA ASP A 84 14.74 0.00 -1.79
C ASP A 84 15.60 -0.59 -0.65
N ALA A 85 16.77 -1.12 -1.00
CA ALA A 85 17.76 -1.60 -0.03
C ALA A 85 18.37 -0.48 0.83
N GLY A 86 18.23 0.78 0.39
CA GLY A 86 18.68 1.98 1.08
C GLY A 86 17.73 2.42 2.20
N GLY A 87 16.54 1.82 2.28
CA GLY A 87 15.49 2.21 3.21
C GLY A 87 15.91 2.19 4.69
N PRO A 88 15.10 2.84 5.55
CA PRO A 88 15.39 3.00 6.98
C PRO A 88 15.43 1.66 7.74
N LEU A 89 14.66 0.67 7.28
CA LEU A 89 14.72 -0.69 7.80
C LEU A 89 15.64 -1.57 6.93
N LYS A 90 16.61 -2.26 7.56
CA LYS A 90 17.50 -3.22 6.89
C LYS A 90 16.84 -4.58 6.70
N GLU A 91 15.74 -4.59 5.97
CA GLU A 91 14.97 -5.79 5.63
C GLU A 91 15.55 -6.47 4.38
N THR A 92 15.45 -7.80 4.30
CA THR A 92 15.64 -8.51 3.02
C THR A 92 14.49 -8.18 2.06
N PHE A 93 14.70 -8.37 0.76
CA PHE A 93 13.67 -8.13 -0.27
C PHE A 93 12.31 -8.78 0.07
N VAL A 94 12.31 -10.05 0.48
CA VAL A 94 11.06 -10.78 0.80
C VAL A 94 10.39 -10.19 2.04
N GLN A 95 11.15 -9.85 3.08
CA GLN A 95 10.59 -9.22 4.29
C GLN A 95 9.96 -7.86 3.97
N TRP A 96 10.67 -7.03 3.22
CA TRP A 96 10.17 -5.73 2.78
C TRP A 96 8.90 -5.85 1.90
N ALA A 97 8.90 -6.80 0.96
CA ALA A 97 7.74 -7.05 0.10
C ALA A 97 6.52 -7.53 0.91
N MET A 98 6.74 -8.34 1.95
CA MET A 98 5.67 -8.75 2.86
C MET A 98 5.21 -7.59 3.77
N SER A 99 6.10 -6.67 4.16
CA SER A 99 5.73 -5.41 4.84
C SER A 99 4.79 -4.56 3.97
N LEU A 100 5.00 -4.51 2.65
CA LEU A 100 4.08 -3.85 1.70
C LEU A 100 2.70 -4.56 1.64
N VAL A 101 2.68 -5.89 1.65
CA VAL A 101 1.43 -6.67 1.70
C VAL A 101 0.66 -6.38 3.00
N GLU A 102 1.35 -6.38 4.14
CA GLU A 102 0.72 -6.06 5.42
C GLU A 102 0.23 -4.61 5.47
N PHE A 103 0.97 -3.65 4.89
CA PHE A 103 0.48 -2.29 4.72
C PHE A 103 -0.85 -2.26 3.95
N MET A 104 -0.96 -2.95 2.81
CA MET A 104 -2.23 -2.99 2.07
C MET A 104 -3.36 -3.66 2.87
N ARG A 105 -3.04 -4.69 3.65
CA ARG A 105 -4.01 -5.34 4.54
C ARG A 105 -4.50 -4.37 5.60
N LEU A 106 -3.61 -3.57 6.20
CA LEU A 106 -3.98 -2.54 7.16
C LEU A 106 -4.92 -1.49 6.54
N MET A 107 -4.62 -1.06 5.32
CA MET A 107 -5.38 -0.03 4.62
C MET A 107 -6.76 -0.50 4.15
N LEU A 108 -6.86 -1.74 3.67
CA LEU A 108 -8.09 -2.24 3.03
C LEU A 108 -9.00 -3.03 3.96
N PHE A 109 -8.46 -3.72 4.98
CA PHE A 109 -9.24 -4.65 5.80
C PHE A 109 -9.52 -4.13 7.21
N ARG A 110 -8.80 -3.12 7.69
CA ARG A 110 -9.01 -2.58 9.04
C ARG A 110 -9.72 -1.24 8.98
N LEU A 111 -10.81 -1.14 9.73
CA LEU A 111 -11.40 0.16 10.06
C LEU A 111 -10.46 0.83 11.08
N GLY A 112 -9.75 1.85 10.62
CA GLY A 112 -8.91 2.71 11.44
C GLY A 112 -9.71 3.89 12.02
N MET A 113 -9.08 4.64 12.93
CA MET A 113 -9.65 5.91 13.42
C MET A 113 -9.85 6.91 12.29
N VAL A 114 -8.95 6.92 11.31
CA VAL A 114 -9.13 7.57 10.02
C VAL A 114 -8.97 6.49 8.96
N SER A 115 -10.00 6.26 8.17
CA SER A 115 -10.04 5.19 7.18
C SER A 115 -9.98 5.77 5.77
N VAL A 116 -9.28 5.05 4.90
CA VAL A 116 -9.37 5.19 3.45
C VAL A 116 -10.02 3.93 2.91
N ASP A 117 -10.57 4.00 1.70
CA ASP A 117 -11.17 2.85 1.07
C ASP A 117 -10.40 2.37 -0.18
N PHE A 118 -10.95 1.37 -0.85
CA PHE A 118 -10.37 0.84 -2.08
C PHE A 118 -10.50 1.81 -3.26
N ALA A 119 -11.51 2.69 -3.28
CA ALA A 119 -11.64 3.71 -4.31
C ALA A 119 -10.55 4.78 -4.15
N ASP A 120 -10.13 5.09 -2.93
CA ASP A 120 -8.97 5.96 -2.67
C ASP A 120 -7.68 5.37 -3.26
N LEU A 121 -7.47 4.06 -3.13
CA LEU A 121 -6.34 3.38 -3.76
C LEU A 121 -6.39 3.51 -5.30
N LEU A 122 -7.55 3.20 -5.90
CA LEU A 122 -7.73 3.34 -7.35
C LEU A 122 -7.49 4.77 -7.81
N THR A 123 -7.91 5.75 -7.01
CA THR A 123 -7.68 7.17 -7.28
C THR A 123 -6.18 7.48 -7.31
N VAL A 124 -5.42 7.04 -6.30
CA VAL A 124 -3.95 7.23 -6.27
C VAL A 124 -3.28 6.60 -7.50
N ILE A 125 -3.67 5.38 -7.87
CA ILE A 125 -3.14 4.69 -9.06
C ILE A 125 -3.50 5.43 -10.34
N HIS A 126 -4.74 5.87 -10.49
CA HIS A 126 -5.22 6.59 -11.67
C HIS A 126 -4.48 7.91 -11.89
N PHE A 127 -4.18 8.64 -10.82
CA PHE A 127 -3.43 9.89 -10.89
C PHE A 127 -1.90 9.70 -11.01
N SER A 128 -1.42 8.46 -10.99
CA SER A 128 0.00 8.14 -11.13
C SER A 128 0.42 8.03 -12.59
N SER A 129 1.42 8.81 -12.99
CA SER A 129 1.79 8.96 -14.40
C SER A 129 2.72 7.87 -14.92
N SER A 130 3.68 7.44 -14.10
CA SER A 130 4.72 6.47 -14.43
C SER A 130 4.35 5.04 -14.01
N LYS A 131 3.34 4.90 -13.13
CA LYS A 131 2.95 3.64 -12.47
C LYS A 131 4.11 2.95 -11.74
N ARG A 132 5.17 3.70 -11.42
CA ARG A 132 6.30 3.26 -10.62
C ARG A 132 6.18 3.85 -9.23
N PHE A 133 6.02 2.98 -8.27
CA PHE A 133 5.77 3.33 -6.89
C PHE A 133 7.03 3.01 -6.07
N ARG A 134 7.26 3.83 -5.05
CA ARG A 134 8.16 3.49 -3.95
C ARG A 134 7.32 3.15 -2.73
N PHE A 135 7.80 2.19 -1.95
CA PHE A 135 7.24 1.86 -0.65
C PHE A 135 8.30 2.04 0.44
N GLU A 136 7.95 2.78 1.48
CA GLU A 136 8.77 2.98 2.66
C GLU A 136 7.99 2.68 3.93
N LYS A 137 8.68 2.04 4.88
CA LYS A 137 8.20 1.78 6.23
C LYS A 137 9.21 2.37 7.20
N ILE A 138 8.75 3.35 7.97
CA ILE A 138 9.59 4.22 8.78
C ILE A 138 9.13 4.14 10.24
N PRO A 139 9.95 3.63 11.16
CA PRO A 139 9.62 3.61 12.58
C PRO A 139 9.73 5.02 13.17
N TYR A 140 8.77 5.37 14.00
CA TYR A 140 8.87 6.52 14.89
C TYR A 140 10.00 6.28 15.90
N ASP A 141 10.74 7.33 16.28
CA ASP A 141 11.66 7.25 17.43
C ASP A 141 10.91 7.38 18.75
N ASP A 142 9.91 8.26 18.75
CA ASP A 142 8.97 8.49 19.85
C ASP A 142 7.59 8.81 19.26
N HIS A 143 6.54 8.70 20.09
CA HIS A 143 5.16 8.91 19.65
C HIS A 143 4.85 10.37 19.23
N ALA A 144 5.66 11.35 19.63
CA ALA A 144 5.37 12.76 19.46
C ALA A 144 5.86 13.35 18.12
N THR A 145 6.87 12.74 17.50
CA THR A 145 7.54 13.33 16.33
C THR A 145 7.38 12.46 15.08
N VAL A 146 6.79 13.03 14.01
CA VAL A 146 6.69 12.36 12.71
C VAL A 146 8.08 12.16 12.11
N PRO A 147 8.52 10.92 11.83
CA PRO A 147 9.92 10.60 11.48
C PRO A 147 10.23 10.83 9.99
N TYR A 148 9.77 11.95 9.42
CA TYR A 148 9.94 12.22 7.98
C TYR A 148 11.39 12.55 7.61
N ASP A 149 12.21 12.94 8.58
CA ASP A 149 13.66 13.11 8.40
C ASP A 149 14.38 11.82 8.00
N LYS A 150 13.80 10.65 8.32
CA LYS A 150 14.30 9.33 7.91
C LYS A 150 13.85 8.91 6.51
N HIS A 151 13.01 9.71 5.85
CA HIS A 151 12.54 9.48 4.49
C HIS A 151 13.72 9.40 3.52
N THR A 152 13.74 8.36 2.70
CA THR A 152 14.83 8.10 1.77
C THR A 152 14.40 8.39 0.33
N GLY A 153 14.97 9.45 -0.26
CA GLY A 153 14.83 9.80 -1.68
C GLY A 153 13.87 10.95 -1.96
N ALA A 154 13.38 11.02 -3.21
CA ALA A 154 12.52 12.12 -3.66
C ALA A 154 11.17 12.15 -2.90
N GLY A 155 10.50 13.31 -2.90
CA GLY A 155 9.11 13.40 -2.43
C GLY A 155 8.15 12.59 -3.34
N TYR A 156 6.88 12.58 -2.98
CA TYR A 156 5.81 11.84 -3.66
C TYR A 156 4.92 12.76 -4.48
N ARG A 157 4.64 12.39 -5.72
CA ARG A 157 3.65 13.04 -6.59
C ARG A 157 2.23 12.57 -6.25
N THR A 158 2.06 11.29 -5.97
CA THR A 158 0.83 10.68 -5.44
C THR A 158 1.21 9.83 -4.24
N LEU A 159 0.38 9.81 -3.19
CA LEU A 159 0.71 9.14 -1.94
C LEU A 159 -0.51 8.47 -1.31
N TYR A 160 -0.35 7.18 -1.01
CA TYR A 160 -1.23 6.38 -0.18
C TYR A 160 -0.44 6.03 1.09
N SER A 161 -0.83 6.60 2.23
CA SER A 161 -0.02 6.57 3.46
C SER A 161 -0.82 6.13 4.68
N CYS A 162 -0.12 5.64 5.69
CA CYS A 162 -0.70 5.23 6.95
C CYS A 162 0.23 5.53 8.11
N VAL A 163 -0.33 5.99 9.23
CA VAL A 163 0.29 5.78 10.55
C VAL A 163 -0.41 4.62 11.25
N ALA A 164 0.39 3.65 11.69
CA ALA A 164 -0.07 2.46 12.39
C ALA A 164 0.68 2.30 13.71
N GLY A 165 -0.04 2.14 14.81
CA GLY A 165 0.53 2.18 16.16
C GLY A 165 -0.47 1.73 17.22
N PRO A 166 -0.14 1.83 18.51
CA PRO A 166 -0.98 1.28 19.56
C PRO A 166 -2.28 2.10 19.74
N VAL A 167 -3.09 1.68 20.70
CA VAL A 167 -4.40 2.29 21.00
C VAL A 167 -4.32 3.75 21.47
N ASP A 168 -3.13 4.25 21.79
CA ASP A 168 -2.85 5.62 22.20
C ASP A 168 -2.61 6.58 21.02
N LEU A 169 -2.72 6.09 19.77
CA LEU A 169 -2.77 6.97 18.61
C LEU A 169 -3.92 7.98 18.72
N SER A 170 -3.57 9.27 18.72
CA SER A 170 -4.51 10.39 18.73
C SER A 170 -4.69 11.02 17.35
N LEU A 171 -5.78 11.79 17.18
CA LEU A 171 -5.98 12.61 15.97
C LEU A 171 -4.90 13.69 15.79
N ALA A 172 -4.18 14.06 16.85
CA ALA A 172 -3.04 14.96 16.72
C ALA A 172 -1.92 14.33 15.87
N HIS A 173 -1.60 13.04 16.10
CA HIS A 173 -0.62 12.32 15.28
C HIS A 173 -1.02 12.28 13.81
N TYR A 174 -2.32 12.11 13.51
CA TYR A 174 -2.83 12.17 12.15
C TYR A 174 -2.64 13.57 11.54
N SER A 175 -3.02 14.63 12.27
CA SER A 175 -2.88 16.01 11.82
C SER A 175 -1.42 16.40 11.56
N ASP A 176 -0.52 15.98 12.45
CA ASP A 176 0.91 16.21 12.34
C ASP A 176 1.47 15.47 11.13
N LEU A 177 1.13 14.19 10.95
CA LEU A 177 1.52 13.42 9.78
C LEU A 177 1.05 14.11 8.49
N GLN A 178 -0.22 14.50 8.40
CA GLN A 178 -0.75 15.14 7.21
C GLN A 178 -0.02 16.45 6.90
N SER A 179 0.20 17.29 7.91
CA SER A 179 0.92 18.56 7.78
C SER A 179 2.37 18.34 7.31
N THR A 180 3.06 17.35 7.89
CA THR A 180 4.41 16.97 7.50
C THR A 180 4.45 16.46 6.05
N LEU A 181 3.52 15.59 5.65
CA LEU A 181 3.44 15.08 4.28
C LEU A 181 3.20 16.21 3.28
N GLU A 182 2.30 17.15 3.55
CA GLU A 182 2.03 18.29 2.68
C GLU A 182 3.25 19.22 2.58
N LEU A 183 3.90 19.53 3.70
CA LEU A 183 5.09 20.40 3.75
C LEU A 183 6.26 19.84 2.94
N HIS A 184 6.54 18.54 3.10
CA HIS A 184 7.71 17.91 2.47
C HIS A 184 7.45 17.41 1.05
N ASN A 185 6.21 17.44 0.57
CA ASN A 185 5.84 17.03 -0.78
C ASN A 185 5.10 18.15 -1.52
N PRO A 186 5.73 19.32 -1.77
CA PRO A 186 5.06 20.48 -2.38
C PRO A 186 4.57 20.24 -3.82
N GLY A 187 5.06 19.18 -4.49
CA GLY A 187 4.60 18.74 -5.81
C GLY A 187 3.56 17.61 -5.77
N CYS A 188 3.06 17.24 -4.58
CA CYS A 188 2.06 16.20 -4.44
C CYS A 188 0.70 16.68 -4.95
N ILE A 189 0.06 15.88 -5.79
CA ILE A 189 -1.28 16.17 -6.33
C ILE A 189 -2.38 15.39 -5.64
N MET A 190 -2.01 14.37 -4.85
CA MET A 190 -2.97 13.48 -4.18
C MET A 190 -2.31 12.82 -2.97
N ILE A 191 -2.88 13.03 -1.79
CA ILE A 191 -2.50 12.34 -0.55
C ILE A 191 -3.76 11.68 0.03
N LYS A 192 -3.65 10.39 0.33
CA LYS A 192 -4.68 9.59 0.99
C LYS A 192 -4.06 8.95 2.22
N THR A 193 -4.35 9.53 3.38
CA THR A 193 -3.75 9.14 4.66
C THR A 193 -4.77 8.42 5.52
N ALA A 194 -4.40 7.25 6.02
CA ALA A 194 -5.15 6.55 7.06
C ALA A 194 -4.42 6.58 8.40
N MET A 195 -5.15 6.25 9.46
CA MET A 195 -4.62 6.00 10.79
C MET A 195 -5.28 4.75 11.37
N THR A 196 -4.48 3.74 11.70
CA THR A 196 -4.97 2.43 12.12
C THR A 196 -4.30 1.93 13.39
N ILE A 197 -5.02 1.14 14.17
CA ILE A 197 -4.49 0.51 15.37
C ILE A 197 -3.79 -0.79 14.96
N ALA A 198 -2.53 -0.94 15.37
CA ALA A 198 -1.68 -2.09 15.13
C ALA A 198 -0.73 -2.32 16.31
N GLU A 199 -0.17 -3.52 16.40
CA GLU A 199 0.80 -3.89 17.44
C GLU A 199 2.22 -3.39 17.08
N TYR A 200 2.34 -2.11 16.70
CA TYR A 200 3.61 -1.44 16.48
C TYR A 200 3.88 -0.47 17.62
N ASP A 201 4.92 -0.75 18.39
CA ASP A 201 5.42 0.14 19.44
C ASP A 201 6.96 0.23 19.34
N PRO A 202 7.53 1.37 18.90
CA PRO A 202 6.85 2.62 18.55
C PRO A 202 6.02 2.53 17.25
N PRO A 203 5.14 3.51 16.96
CA PRO A 203 4.33 3.55 15.75
C PRO A 203 5.18 3.50 14.47
N MET A 204 4.52 3.17 13.36
CA MET A 204 5.12 3.07 12.03
C MET A 204 4.41 4.01 11.07
N MET A 205 5.17 4.85 10.38
CA MET A 205 4.73 5.57 9.18
C MET A 205 5.00 4.69 7.96
N MET A 206 3.99 4.46 7.12
CA MET A 206 4.11 3.69 5.89
C MET A 206 3.66 4.55 4.72
N LEU A 207 4.49 4.62 3.67
CA LEU A 207 4.32 5.49 2.52
C LEU A 207 4.38 4.66 1.25
N LEU A 208 3.34 4.71 0.42
CA LEU A 208 3.29 4.04 -0.89
C LEU A 208 2.85 5.04 -1.94
N GLY A 209 3.67 5.29 -2.96
CA GLY A 209 3.30 6.29 -3.95
C GLY A 209 4.27 6.48 -5.09
N GLU A 210 3.85 7.24 -6.09
CA GLU A 210 4.71 7.65 -7.21
C GLU A 210 5.70 8.73 -6.71
N PRO A 211 7.02 8.55 -6.86
CA PRO A 211 7.98 9.60 -6.54
C PRO A 211 7.91 10.75 -7.56
N ILE A 212 8.21 11.97 -7.10
CA ILE A 212 8.44 13.12 -7.98
C ILE A 212 9.72 12.85 -8.77
N ASN A 213 9.63 12.81 -10.11
CA ASN A 213 10.81 12.78 -10.96
C ASN A 213 11.60 14.08 -10.75
N THR A 214 12.76 13.99 -10.09
CA THR A 214 13.77 15.06 -10.05
C THR A 214 14.61 15.05 -11.30
#